data_AF-K1ELR9-F1
#
_entry.id   AF-K1ELR9-F1
#
_cell.length_a   1.000
_cell.length_b   1.000
_cell.length_c   1.000
_cell.angle_alpha   90.00
_cell.angle_beta   90.00
_cell.angle_gamma   90.00
#
_symmetry.space_group_name_H-M   'P 1'
#
loop_
_entity.id
_entity.type
_entity.pdbx_description
1 polymer ?
#
loop_
_entity_poly.entity_id
_entity_poly.type
_entity_poly.pdbx_seq_one_letter_code
_entity_poly.pdbx_strand_id
1 'polypeptide(L)'
;MLGLLQDCEGTPYVHRNVATRDALEFYAKKWRRLTSMPIGYFVCHGARGQLWFGDEGVTIKEFAEILGSRCEDKVLFFASCSTMAAKDQELIDLCRATNARAVVGYTKTVDFVEAAAFEVLLLRDLLYTTNLKSAYTRMEREHPRMSQRLGLRMAHKTWASSRSVAQQALDSA
;
A
#
# COMPACT_ATOMS: atom_id res chain seq x y z
N MET A 1 4.17 16.00 2.91
CA MET A 1 3.22 15.29 2.03
C MET A 1 1.80 15.26 2.58
N LEU A 2 1.52 14.55 3.69
CA LEU A 2 0.14 14.44 4.21
C LEU A 2 -0.48 15.79 4.63
N GLY A 3 0.32 16.71 5.16
CA GLY A 3 -0.14 18.09 5.42
C GLY A 3 -0.63 18.80 4.16
N LEU A 4 0.05 18.63 3.02
CA LEU A 4 -0.38 19.18 1.73
C LEU A 4 -1.75 18.63 1.31
N LEU A 5 -1.98 17.32 1.46
CA LEU A 5 -3.28 16.71 1.15
C LEU A 5 -4.38 17.22 2.10
N GLN A 6 -4.06 17.44 3.38
CA GLN A 6 -5.00 18.06 4.31
C GLN A 6 -5.35 19.50 3.90
N ASP A 7 -4.35 20.30 3.56
CA ASP A 7 -4.53 21.72 3.23
C ASP A 7 -5.26 21.91 1.89
N CYS A 8 -4.96 21.08 0.89
CA CYS A 8 -5.57 21.19 -0.44
C CYS A 8 -6.91 20.47 -0.58
N GLU A 9 -7.09 19.32 0.07
CA GLU A 9 -8.24 18.43 -0.14
C GLU A 9 -9.12 18.30 1.12
N GLY A 10 -8.75 18.93 2.23
CA GLY A 10 -9.49 18.86 3.50
C GLY A 10 -9.47 17.47 4.16
N THR A 11 -8.60 16.57 3.69
CA THR A 11 -8.58 15.18 4.17
C THR A 11 -7.82 15.08 5.50
N PRO A 12 -8.47 14.70 6.62
CA PRO A 12 -7.78 14.56 7.90
C PRO A 12 -6.83 13.37 7.88
N TYR A 13 -5.70 13.50 8.57
CA TYR A 13 -4.75 12.38 8.76
C TYR A 13 -4.38 12.18 10.23
N VAL A 14 -3.97 10.95 10.55
CA VAL A 14 -3.37 10.60 11.83
C VAL A 14 -2.03 9.95 11.54
N HIS A 15 -0.95 10.60 11.99
CA HIS A 15 0.40 10.07 11.89
C HIS A 15 0.81 9.38 13.19
N ARG A 16 1.42 8.19 13.09
CA ARG A 16 1.98 7.44 14.22
C ARG A 16 3.34 6.88 13.82
N ASN A 17 4.31 7.00 14.71
CA ASN A 17 5.56 6.28 14.59
C ASN A 17 5.35 4.87 15.16
N VAL A 18 5.60 3.84 14.35
CA VAL A 18 5.33 2.43 14.66
C VAL A 18 6.61 1.65 14.38
N ALA A 19 7.37 1.35 15.42
CA ALA A 19 8.70 0.73 15.31
C ALA A 19 8.75 -0.72 15.81
N THR A 20 7.61 -1.31 16.19
CA THR A 20 7.53 -2.69 16.67
C THR A 20 6.22 -3.35 16.21
N ARG A 21 6.19 -4.68 16.16
CA ARG A 21 4.95 -5.45 15.91
C ARG A 21 3.85 -5.13 16.91
N ASP A 22 4.16 -5.02 18.20
CA ASP A 22 3.15 -4.72 19.24
C ASP A 22 2.50 -3.34 19.01
N ALA A 23 3.31 -2.34 18.62
CA ALA A 23 2.79 -1.03 18.27
C ALA A 23 1.92 -1.11 17.01
N LEU A 24 2.32 -1.89 16.01
CA LEU A 24 1.53 -2.11 14.80
C LEU A 24 0.17 -2.71 15.15
N GLU A 25 0.14 -3.77 15.95
CA GLU A 25 -1.12 -4.41 16.39
C GLU A 25 -2.02 -3.42 17.13
N PHE A 26 -1.45 -2.67 18.08
CA PHE A 26 -2.18 -1.68 18.86
C PHE A 26 -2.84 -0.61 17.98
N TYR A 27 -2.09 -0.04 17.03
CA TYR A 27 -2.62 1.01 16.15
C TYR A 27 -3.53 0.47 15.05
N ALA A 28 -3.25 -0.72 14.49
CA ALA A 28 -4.15 -1.40 13.56
C ALA A 28 -5.53 -1.63 14.17
N LYS A 29 -5.57 -2.09 15.43
CA LYS A 29 -6.82 -2.31 16.18
C LYS A 29 -7.64 -1.04 16.36
N LYS A 30 -6.99 0.12 16.51
CA LYS A 30 -7.64 1.43 16.59
C LYS A 30 -8.12 1.91 15.23
N TRP A 31 -7.24 1.89 14.22
CA TRP A 31 -7.50 2.41 12.88
C TRP A 31 -8.67 1.71 12.19
N ARG A 32 -8.77 0.37 12.30
CA ARG A 32 -9.87 -0.40 11.68
C ARG A 32 -11.28 0.00 12.15
N ARG A 33 -11.39 0.71 13.28
CA ARG A 33 -12.68 1.22 13.80
C ARG A 33 -13.04 2.61 13.26
N LEU A 34 -12.11 3.30 12.59
CA LEU A 34 -12.29 4.66 12.12
C LEU A 34 -12.78 4.65 10.68
N THR A 35 -14.09 4.72 10.45
CA THR A 35 -14.66 4.72 9.09
C THR A 35 -14.21 5.93 8.25
N SER A 36 -13.93 7.07 8.89
CA SER A 36 -13.44 8.30 8.24
C SER A 36 -12.01 8.24 7.72
N MET A 37 -11.25 7.15 7.99
CA MET A 37 -9.87 6.98 7.54
C MET A 37 -9.75 5.74 6.65
N PRO A 38 -10.12 5.83 5.36
CA PRO A 38 -10.20 4.67 4.47
C PRO A 38 -8.83 4.15 4.01
N ILE A 39 -7.75 4.90 4.18
CA ILE A 39 -6.41 4.48 3.73
C ILE A 39 -5.50 4.26 4.94
N GLY A 40 -4.89 3.08 4.99
CA GLY A 40 -3.74 2.79 5.84
C GLY A 40 -2.49 2.99 5.01
N TYR A 41 -1.74 4.05 5.29
CA TYR A 41 -0.52 4.41 4.57
C TYR A 41 0.70 4.02 5.42
N PHE A 42 1.41 2.98 4.99
CA PHE A 42 2.49 2.34 5.73
C PHE A 42 3.83 2.68 5.09
N VAL A 43 4.54 3.66 5.67
CA VAL A 43 5.88 4.08 5.24
C VAL A 43 6.92 3.35 6.07
N CYS A 44 7.64 2.43 5.46
CA CYS A 44 8.63 1.61 6.16
C CYS A 44 9.58 0.92 5.18
N HIS A 45 10.65 0.33 5.71
CA HIS A 45 11.48 -0.56 4.91
C HIS A 45 10.67 -1.79 4.47
N GLY A 46 11.09 -2.36 3.34
CA GLY A 46 10.39 -3.46 2.72
C GLY A 46 11.36 -4.40 2.04
N ALA A 47 10.92 -5.64 1.93
CA ALA A 47 11.51 -6.65 1.09
C ALA A 47 10.38 -7.42 0.42
N ARG A 48 10.72 -8.32 -0.51
CA ARG A 48 9.70 -9.11 -1.22
C ARG A 48 8.74 -9.81 -0.25
N GLY A 49 7.48 -9.36 -0.24
CA GLY A 49 6.43 -9.91 0.62
C GLY A 49 6.57 -9.59 2.11
N GLN A 50 7.36 -8.59 2.50
CA GLN A 50 7.63 -8.25 3.90
C GLN A 50 7.67 -6.73 4.12
N LEU A 51 7.14 -6.29 5.25
CA LEU A 51 7.23 -4.93 5.79
C LEU A 51 8.08 -4.96 7.05
N TRP A 52 8.95 -3.98 7.25
CA TRP A 52 9.85 -3.93 8.41
C TRP A 52 9.43 -2.84 9.39
N PHE A 53 9.25 -3.21 10.65
CA PHE A 53 8.90 -2.32 11.75
C PHE A 53 10.03 -2.36 12.78
N GLY A 54 10.91 -1.35 12.74
CA GLY A 54 12.20 -1.41 13.44
C GLY A 54 13.08 -2.51 12.84
N ASP A 55 13.60 -3.39 13.68
CA ASP A 55 14.44 -4.53 13.26
C ASP A 55 13.61 -5.80 12.98
N GLU A 56 12.28 -5.72 13.07
CA GLU A 56 11.39 -6.86 12.89
C GLU A 56 10.75 -6.85 11.49
N GLY A 57 11.01 -7.91 10.71
CA GLY A 57 10.35 -8.16 9.44
C GLY A 57 9.02 -8.90 9.62
N VAL A 58 7.94 -8.34 9.09
CA VAL A 58 6.57 -8.89 9.12
C VAL A 58 6.17 -9.28 7.70
N THR A 59 5.92 -10.57 7.47
CA THR A 59 5.42 -11.07 6.18
C THR A 59 4.01 -10.55 5.89
N ILE A 60 3.60 -10.53 4.61
CA ILE A 60 2.24 -10.18 4.21
C ILE A 60 1.18 -11.04 4.93
N LYS A 61 1.48 -12.32 5.14
CA LYS A 61 0.59 -13.23 5.87
C LYS A 61 0.45 -12.82 7.33
N GLU A 62 1.55 -12.59 8.03
CA GLU A 62 1.52 -12.13 9.42
C GLU A 62 0.87 -10.75 9.54
N PHE A 63 1.12 -9.86 8.58
CA PHE A 63 0.48 -8.56 8.52
C PHE A 63 -1.05 -8.69 8.40
N ALA A 64 -1.54 -9.63 7.59
CA ALA A 64 -2.97 -9.94 7.49
C ALA A 64 -3.54 -10.44 8.82
N GLU A 65 -2.80 -11.30 9.53
CA GLU A 65 -3.19 -11.80 10.86
C GLU A 65 -3.30 -10.66 11.88
N ILE A 66 -2.35 -9.72 11.88
CA ILE A 66 -2.34 -8.54 12.76
C ILE A 66 -3.54 -7.62 12.50
N LEU A 67 -3.84 -7.34 11.23
CA LEU A 67 -5.00 -6.50 10.88
C LEU A 67 -6.33 -7.18 11.25
N GLY A 68 -6.40 -8.49 11.03
CA GLY A 68 -7.62 -9.29 11.13
C GLY A 68 -8.67 -8.88 10.10
N SER A 69 -9.86 -9.47 10.18
CA SER A 69 -10.88 -9.41 9.13
C SER A 69 -11.76 -8.15 9.10
N ARG A 70 -11.32 -7.03 9.71
CA ARG A 70 -12.16 -5.82 9.91
C ARG A 70 -11.67 -4.60 9.13
N CYS A 71 -11.04 -4.82 7.99
CA CYS A 71 -10.57 -3.76 7.11
C CYS A 71 -11.56 -3.49 5.97
N GLU A 72 -12.87 -3.65 6.20
CA GLU A 72 -13.89 -3.23 5.24
C GLU A 72 -13.71 -1.75 4.89
N ASP A 73 -13.92 -1.44 3.61
CA ASP A 73 -13.72 -0.11 3.03
C ASP A 73 -12.30 0.45 3.13
N LYS A 74 -11.33 -0.35 3.59
CA LYS A 74 -9.93 0.06 3.71
C LYS A 74 -9.12 -0.25 2.46
N VAL A 75 -8.21 0.65 2.13
CA VAL A 75 -7.10 0.42 1.20
C VAL A 75 -5.80 0.37 2.01
N LEU A 76 -5.00 -0.66 1.77
CA LEU A 76 -3.67 -0.81 2.34
C LEU A 76 -2.65 -0.26 1.34
N PHE A 77 -1.98 0.83 1.68
CA PHE A 77 -0.90 1.37 0.85
C PHE A 77 0.45 1.13 1.50
N PHE A 78 1.23 0.22 0.92
CA PHE A 78 2.62 -0.04 1.27
C PHE A 78 3.54 0.91 0.51
N ALA A 79 3.88 2.05 1.13
CA ALA A 79 4.99 2.91 0.73
C ALA A 79 6.30 2.28 1.24
N SER A 80 6.60 1.12 0.67
CA SER A 80 7.61 0.19 1.15
C SER A 80 8.25 -0.54 -0.03
N CYS A 81 9.57 -0.56 -0.06
CA CYS A 81 10.35 -1.08 -1.19
C CYS A 81 10.07 -2.56 -1.42
N SER A 82 9.83 -2.96 -2.67
CA SER A 82 9.72 -4.37 -3.09
C SER A 82 8.66 -5.24 -2.40
N THR A 83 7.91 -4.73 -1.42
CA THR A 83 6.86 -5.46 -0.69
C THR A 83 5.85 -6.07 -1.64
N MET A 84 5.46 -5.31 -2.67
CA MET A 84 4.51 -5.77 -3.65
C MET A 84 5.10 -6.73 -4.69
N ALA A 85 6.38 -7.12 -4.62
CA ALA A 85 6.94 -8.20 -5.45
C ALA A 85 6.51 -9.61 -4.99
N ALA A 86 5.65 -9.71 -3.98
CA ALA A 86 4.98 -10.94 -3.54
C ALA A 86 4.19 -11.64 -4.67
N LYS A 87 3.84 -12.91 -4.49
CA LYS A 87 3.01 -13.64 -5.46
C LYS A 87 1.60 -13.05 -5.50
N ASP A 88 0.92 -13.14 -6.64
CA ASP A 88 -0.47 -12.65 -6.79
C ASP A 88 -1.37 -13.22 -5.70
N GLN A 89 -1.24 -14.53 -5.43
CA GLN A 89 -2.03 -15.22 -4.43
C GLN A 89 -1.82 -14.66 -3.02
N GLU A 90 -0.60 -14.29 -2.64
CA GLU A 90 -0.31 -13.70 -1.31
C GLU A 90 -1.02 -12.36 -1.13
N LEU A 91 -1.03 -11.51 -2.18
CA LEU A 91 -1.72 -10.21 -2.15
C LEU A 91 -3.24 -10.38 -2.15
N ILE A 92 -3.76 -11.32 -2.92
CA ILE A 92 -5.18 -11.64 -2.97
C ILE A 92 -5.65 -12.20 -1.61
N ASP A 93 -4.86 -13.08 -1.00
CA ASP A 93 -5.15 -13.67 0.30
C ASP A 93 -5.09 -12.63 1.41
N LEU A 94 -4.16 -11.66 1.36
CA LEU A 94 -4.18 -10.50 2.25
C LEU A 94 -5.52 -9.74 2.17
N CYS A 95 -5.99 -9.40 0.97
CA CYS A 95 -7.27 -8.69 0.82
C CYS A 95 -8.47 -9.54 1.28
N ARG A 96 -8.44 -10.86 1.07
CA ARG A 96 -9.50 -11.77 1.52
C ARG A 96 -9.51 -11.90 3.04
N ALA A 97 -8.36 -12.17 3.65
CA ALA A 97 -8.22 -12.36 5.09
C ALA A 97 -8.59 -11.10 5.87
N THR A 98 -8.23 -9.93 5.34
CA THR A 98 -8.47 -8.64 6.03
C THR A 98 -9.80 -7.98 5.70
N ASN A 99 -10.48 -8.44 4.64
CA ASN A 99 -11.59 -7.75 3.99
C ASN A 99 -11.27 -6.40 3.34
N ALA A 100 -10.00 -6.01 3.23
CA ALA A 100 -9.58 -4.79 2.54
C ALA A 100 -10.10 -4.71 1.08
N ARG A 101 -10.45 -3.50 0.63
CA ARG A 101 -10.84 -3.23 -0.76
C ARG A 101 -9.70 -3.49 -1.72
N ALA A 102 -8.48 -3.09 -1.34
CA ALA A 102 -7.26 -3.39 -2.08
C ALA A 102 -6.00 -3.25 -1.22
N VAL A 103 -4.92 -3.80 -1.74
CA VAL A 103 -3.55 -3.45 -1.38
C VAL A 103 -2.84 -2.84 -2.59
N VAL A 104 -2.05 -1.80 -2.38
CA VAL A 104 -1.29 -1.07 -3.40
C VAL A 104 0.10 -0.74 -2.87
N GLY A 105 1.09 -0.66 -3.76
CA GLY A 105 2.46 -0.30 -3.40
C GLY A 105 3.44 -0.60 -4.51
N TYR A 106 4.70 -0.84 -4.14
CA TYR A 106 5.82 -0.90 -5.08
C TYR A 106 6.50 -2.27 -5.13
N THR A 107 6.91 -2.64 -6.35
CA THR A 107 7.65 -3.89 -6.62
C THR A 107 9.15 -3.68 -6.72
N LYS A 108 9.62 -2.43 -6.71
CA LYS A 108 11.04 -2.06 -6.81
C LYS A 108 11.54 -1.35 -5.55
N THR A 109 12.85 -1.19 -5.47
CA THR A 109 13.46 -0.16 -4.62
C THR A 109 13.14 1.21 -5.20
N VAL A 110 12.68 2.13 -4.37
CA VAL A 110 12.21 3.45 -4.81
C VAL A 110 13.00 4.56 -4.14
N ASP A 111 13.32 5.61 -4.89
CA ASP A 111 13.81 6.86 -4.30
C ASP A 111 12.66 7.54 -3.55
N PHE A 112 12.96 8.02 -2.33
CA PHE A 112 11.93 8.56 -1.45
C PHE A 112 11.24 9.80 -2.02
N VAL A 113 11.99 10.72 -2.63
CA VAL A 113 11.43 11.98 -3.14
C VAL A 113 10.56 11.72 -4.35
N GLU A 114 11.02 10.88 -5.27
CA GLU A 114 10.22 10.46 -6.41
C GLU A 114 8.92 9.75 -5.99
N ALA A 115 9.03 8.75 -5.11
CA ALA A 115 7.88 8.00 -4.64
C ALA A 115 6.88 8.95 -3.98
N ALA A 116 7.33 9.83 -3.07
CA ALA A 116 6.48 10.80 -2.40
C ALA A 116 5.75 11.73 -3.39
N ALA A 117 6.39 12.19 -4.47
CA ALA A 117 5.74 13.01 -5.48
C ALA A 117 4.59 12.26 -6.20
N PHE A 118 4.84 10.99 -6.56
CA PHE A 118 3.84 10.13 -7.16
C PHE A 118 2.70 9.76 -6.20
N GLU A 119 3.03 9.56 -4.92
CA GLU A 119 2.11 9.19 -3.85
C GLU A 119 1.05 10.27 -3.60
N VAL A 120 1.36 11.55 -3.76
CA VAL A 120 0.34 12.62 -3.66
C VAL A 120 -0.79 12.39 -4.65
N LEU A 121 -0.45 12.07 -5.90
CA LEU A 121 -1.41 11.83 -6.98
C LEU A 121 -2.20 10.54 -6.73
N LEU A 122 -1.49 9.47 -6.36
CA LEU A 122 -2.10 8.17 -6.08
C LEU A 122 -3.03 8.21 -4.87
N LEU A 123 -2.61 8.81 -3.75
CA LEU A 123 -3.44 8.94 -2.54
C LEU A 123 -4.73 9.70 -2.84
N ARG A 124 -4.65 10.81 -3.59
CA ARG A 124 -5.83 11.55 -4.03
C ARG A 124 -6.79 10.67 -4.82
N ASP A 125 -6.30 9.94 -5.82
CA ASP A 125 -7.18 9.09 -6.63
C ASP A 125 -7.77 7.92 -5.83
N LEU A 126 -7.02 7.33 -4.89
CA LEU A 126 -7.50 6.28 -3.99
C LEU A 126 -8.59 6.78 -3.02
N LEU A 127 -8.51 8.03 -2.57
CA LEU A 127 -9.50 8.63 -1.67
C LEU A 127 -10.86 8.81 -2.34
N TYR A 128 -10.87 9.21 -3.62
CA TYR A 128 -12.09 9.59 -4.33
C TYR A 128 -12.63 8.54 -5.30
N THR A 129 -11.86 7.50 -5.60
CA THR A 129 -12.31 6.44 -6.52
C THR A 129 -13.27 5.45 -5.85
N THR A 130 -14.33 5.11 -6.57
CA THR A 130 -15.20 3.96 -6.23
C THR A 130 -14.63 2.65 -6.77
N ASN A 131 -13.96 2.69 -7.92
CA ASN A 131 -13.36 1.53 -8.58
C ASN A 131 -11.82 1.59 -8.54
N LEU A 132 -11.22 0.71 -7.73
CA LEU A 132 -9.77 0.70 -7.51
C LEU A 132 -8.98 0.25 -8.73
N LYS A 133 -9.51 -0.66 -9.54
CA LYS A 133 -8.88 -1.04 -10.81
C LYS A 133 -8.83 0.14 -11.78
N SER A 134 -9.87 0.97 -11.79
CA SER A 134 -9.88 2.20 -12.59
C SER A 134 -8.84 3.21 -12.12
N ALA A 135 -8.61 3.33 -10.80
CA ALA A 135 -7.54 4.19 -10.27
C ALA A 135 -6.15 3.68 -10.67
N TYR A 136 -5.89 2.37 -10.52
CA TYR A 136 -4.65 1.77 -11.00
C TYR A 136 -4.41 2.04 -12.50
N THR A 137 -5.43 1.78 -13.33
CA THR A 137 -5.34 1.98 -14.79
C THR A 137 -5.11 3.45 -15.15
N ARG A 138 -5.69 4.38 -14.37
CA ARG A 138 -5.47 5.82 -14.54
C ARG A 138 -4.02 6.19 -14.28
N MET A 139 -3.44 5.69 -13.19
CA MET A 139 -2.03 5.93 -12.87
C MET A 139 -1.10 5.38 -13.94
N GLU A 140 -1.37 4.19 -14.49
CA GLU A 140 -0.58 3.64 -15.60
C GLU A 140 -0.71 4.47 -16.87
N ARG A 141 -1.89 5.04 -17.16
CA ARG A 141 -2.13 5.84 -18.35
C ARG A 141 -1.55 7.26 -18.25
N GLU A 142 -1.78 7.94 -17.14
CA GLU A 142 -1.42 9.35 -16.96
C GLU A 142 0.04 9.51 -16.52
N HIS A 143 0.58 8.48 -15.86
CA HIS A 143 1.93 8.48 -15.32
C HIS A 143 2.69 7.17 -15.63
N PRO A 144 2.81 6.77 -16.92
CA PRO A 144 3.35 5.47 -17.30
C PRO A 144 4.80 5.27 -16.85
N ARG A 145 5.64 6.31 -17.00
CA ARG A 145 7.06 6.25 -16.62
C ARG A 145 7.23 6.06 -15.12
N MET A 146 6.49 6.79 -14.29
CA MET A 146 6.56 6.65 -12.83
C MET A 146 5.99 5.31 -12.39
N SER A 147 4.85 4.89 -12.94
CA SER A 147 4.25 3.58 -12.65
C SER A 147 5.21 2.43 -12.97
N GLN A 148 5.90 2.48 -14.12
CA GLN A 148 6.90 1.48 -14.50
C GLN A 148 8.17 1.57 -13.65
N ARG A 149 8.67 2.78 -13.37
CA ARG A 149 9.92 2.99 -12.64
C ARG A 149 9.80 2.57 -11.17
N LEU A 150 8.71 2.94 -10.50
CA LEU A 150 8.40 2.51 -9.13
C LEU A 150 7.87 1.07 -9.08
N GLY A 151 7.44 0.56 -10.22
CA GLY A 151 6.81 -0.74 -10.34
C GLY A 151 5.52 -0.80 -9.53
N LEU A 152 4.64 0.17 -9.75
CA LEU A 152 3.33 0.27 -9.11
C LEU A 152 2.56 -1.02 -9.32
N ARG A 153 2.02 -1.58 -8.24
CA ARG A 153 1.19 -2.77 -8.28
C ARG A 153 0.00 -2.64 -7.35
N MET A 154 -1.11 -3.27 -7.73
CA MET A 154 -2.34 -3.30 -6.94
C MET A 154 -2.96 -4.69 -6.98
N ALA A 155 -3.62 -5.09 -5.89
CA ALA A 155 -4.46 -6.28 -5.85
C ALA A 155 -5.74 -6.03 -5.03
N HIS A 156 -6.78 -6.78 -5.37
CA HIS A 156 -8.00 -6.94 -4.57
C HIS A 156 -8.42 -8.42 -4.56
N LYS A 157 -9.52 -8.78 -3.89
CA LYS A 157 -9.91 -10.17 -3.55
C LYS A 157 -10.02 -11.17 -4.72
N THR A 158 -10.00 -10.70 -5.96
CA THR A 158 -10.18 -11.52 -7.18
C THR A 158 -9.23 -11.14 -8.31
N TRP A 159 -8.30 -10.22 -8.11
CA TRP A 159 -7.42 -9.71 -9.16
C TRP A 159 -6.14 -9.13 -8.57
N ALA A 160 -5.04 -9.30 -9.29
CA ALA A 160 -3.81 -8.56 -9.07
C ALA A 160 -3.33 -8.01 -10.42
N SER A 161 -2.71 -6.83 -10.41
CA SER A 161 -2.11 -6.27 -11.61
C SER A 161 -0.87 -7.06 -12.05
N SER A 162 -0.47 -6.87 -13.32
CA SER A 162 0.51 -7.72 -14.00
C SER A 162 1.82 -7.85 -13.22
N ARG A 163 2.28 -9.09 -13.05
CA ARG A 163 3.59 -9.41 -12.46
C ARG A 163 4.78 -9.05 -13.33
N SER A 164 4.57 -8.79 -14.62
CA SER A 164 5.65 -8.39 -15.53
C SER A 164 6.43 -7.17 -15.02
N VAL A 165 5.73 -6.24 -14.35
CA VAL A 165 6.32 -5.07 -13.70
C VAL A 165 7.26 -5.45 -12.55
N ALA A 166 6.92 -6.49 -11.79
CA ALA A 166 7.77 -7.03 -10.72
C ALA A 166 8.96 -7.83 -11.26
N GLN A 167 8.79 -8.54 -12.38
CA GLN A 167 9.88 -9.33 -12.97
C GLN A 167 10.97 -8.43 -13.57
N GLN A 168 10.58 -7.38 -14.29
CA GLN A 168 11.52 -6.36 -14.81
C GLN A 168 12.35 -5.68 -13.71
N ALA A 169 11.82 -5.61 -12.48
CA ALA A 169 12.52 -5.07 -11.33
C ALA A 169 13.63 -6.00 -10.81
N LEU A 170 13.36 -7.30 -10.76
CA LEU A 170 14.29 -8.32 -10.28
C LEU A 170 15.45 -8.52 -11.26
N ASP A 171 15.22 -8.30 -12.55
CA ASP A 171 16.23 -8.47 -13.60
C ASP A 171 17.18 -7.25 -13.72
N SER A 172 16.89 -6.15 -13.01
CA SER A 172 17.66 -4.89 -13.05
C SER A 172 18.43 -4.60 -11.74
N ALA A 173 18.40 -5.52 -10.78
CA ALA A 173 19.06 -5.43 -9.47
C ALA A 173 20.27 -6.37 -9.42
#